data_AF-A0A7W0KS35-F1
#
_entry.id   AF-A0A7W0KS35-F1
#
_cell.length_a   1.000
_cell.length_b   1.000
_cell.length_c   1.000
_cell.angle_alpha   90.00
_cell.angle_beta   90.00
_cell.angle_gamma   90.00
#
_symmetry.space_group_name_H-M   'P 1'
#
loop_
_entity.id
_entity.type
_entity.pdbx_description
1 polymer ?
#
loop_
_entity_poly.entity_id
_entity_poly.type
_entity_poly.pdbx_seq_one_letter_code
_entity_poly.pdbx_strand_id
1 'polypeptide(L)'
;MTEGPPGTPDAELLTAALRTTHTWFEQHSGWAPPDPATLADWAAEDACRAPDECWVTRRGVCPHGLASWQVVLDSLAVEDAARGAGLGPAAPRVGR
;
A
#
# COMPACT_ATOMS: atom_id res chain seq x y z
N MET A 1 19.09 -5.24 24.90
CA MET A 1 17.82 -4.92 24.22
C MET A 1 18.00 -5.40 22.79
N THR A 2 17.49 -6.58 22.45
CA THR A 2 17.66 -7.15 21.11
C THR A 2 16.50 -6.65 20.27
N GLU A 3 16.69 -5.50 19.62
CA GLU A 3 15.83 -5.11 18.50
C GLU A 3 16.22 -6.03 17.34
N GLY A 4 15.38 -7.04 17.09
CA GLY A 4 15.49 -7.83 15.86
C GLY A 4 15.33 -6.90 14.65
N PRO A 5 15.88 -7.26 13.47
CA PRO A 5 15.68 -6.45 12.27
C PRO A 5 14.16 -6.24 12.09
N PRO A 6 13.69 -5.06 11.66
CA PRO A 6 12.26 -4.86 11.42
C PRO A 6 11.85 -5.84 10.32
N GLY A 7 11.29 -6.97 10.74
CA GLY A 7 10.78 -7.99 9.84
C GLY A 7 9.69 -7.36 9.01
N THR A 8 9.63 -7.73 7.73
CA THR A 8 8.47 -7.41 6.91
C THR A 8 7.23 -7.89 7.66
N PRO A 9 6.25 -7.01 7.95
CA PRO A 9 5.08 -7.38 8.74
C PRO A 9 4.32 -8.54 8.09
N ASP A 10 3.71 -9.38 8.91
CA ASP A 10 2.92 -10.52 8.45
C ASP A 10 1.80 -10.07 7.48
N ALA A 11 1.49 -10.89 6.49
CA ALA A 11 0.53 -10.53 5.44
C ALA A 11 -0.89 -10.25 5.97
N GLU A 12 -1.30 -10.94 7.04
CA GLU A 12 -2.59 -10.70 7.70
C GLU A 12 -2.63 -9.33 8.38
N LEU A 13 -1.53 -8.95 9.06
CA LEU A 13 -1.38 -7.63 9.67
C LEU A 13 -1.44 -6.53 8.61
N LEU A 14 -0.74 -6.71 7.48
CA LEU A 14 -0.79 -5.77 6.36
C LEU A 14 -2.22 -5.63 5.79
N THR A 15 -2.94 -6.73 5.64
CA THR A 15 -4.33 -6.72 5.16
C THR A 15 -5.26 -5.98 6.12
N ALA A 16 -5.12 -6.22 7.42
CA ALA A 16 -5.87 -5.50 8.44
C ALA A 16 -5.53 -4.01 8.45
N ALA A 17 -4.25 -3.66 8.36
CA ALA A 17 -3.78 -2.28 8.32
C ALA A 17 -4.28 -1.52 7.09
N LEU A 18 -4.28 -2.15 5.91
CA LEU A 18 -4.85 -1.57 4.69
C LEU A 18 -6.34 -1.22 4.89
N ARG A 19 -7.13 -2.14 5.47
CA ARG A 19 -8.55 -1.87 5.77
C ARG A 19 -8.72 -0.69 6.71
N THR A 20 -7.93 -0.64 7.79
CA THR A 20 -7.96 0.48 8.74
C THR A 20 -7.56 1.79 8.07
N THR A 21 -6.53 1.78 7.23
CA THR A 21 -6.09 2.92 6.42
C THR A 21 -7.19 3.45 5.51
N HIS A 22 -7.93 2.57 4.82
CA HIS A 22 -9.08 2.99 4.01
C HIS A 22 -10.16 3.68 4.86
N THR A 23 -10.52 3.12 6.01
CA THR A 23 -11.47 3.74 6.95
C THR A 23 -10.96 5.07 7.52
N TRP A 24 -9.65 5.22 7.70
CA TRP A 24 -9.04 6.47 8.15
C TRP A 24 -9.19 7.58 7.10
N PHE A 25 -8.97 7.26 5.82
CA PHE A 25 -9.13 8.24 4.72
C PHE A 25 -10.54 8.81 4.62
N GLU A 26 -11.56 8.01 4.93
CA GLU A 26 -12.97 8.44 4.94
C GLU A 26 -13.24 9.54 5.99
N GLN A 27 -12.41 9.61 7.05
CA GLN A 27 -12.63 10.47 8.23
C GLN A 27 -11.69 11.69 8.30
N HIS A 28 -10.48 11.61 7.72
CA HIS A 28 -9.39 12.57 7.98
C HIS A 28 -8.95 13.41 6.77
N SER A 29 -9.88 13.81 5.91
CA SER A 29 -9.60 14.60 4.70
C SER A 29 -8.79 13.86 3.63
N GLY A 30 -9.07 12.56 3.44
CA GLY A 30 -8.96 11.90 2.15
C GLY A 30 -7.57 11.53 1.64
N TRP A 31 -7.60 10.93 0.45
CA TRP A 31 -6.46 10.38 -0.27
C TRP A 31 -5.53 11.48 -0.79
N ALA A 32 -4.38 11.67 -0.15
CA ALA A 32 -3.33 12.60 -0.56
C ALA A 32 -1.96 11.90 -0.57
N PRO A 33 -1.69 11.03 -1.57
CA PRO A 33 -0.44 10.31 -1.62
C PRO A 33 0.74 11.27 -1.84
N PRO A 34 1.90 11.00 -1.25
CA PRO A 34 3.13 11.74 -1.53
C PRO A 34 3.51 11.59 -3.01
N ASP A 35 4.21 12.59 -3.54
CA ASP A 35 4.74 12.53 -4.89
C ASP A 35 5.83 11.43 -5.04
N PRO A 36 6.07 10.93 -6.26
CA PRO A 36 7.02 9.84 -6.47
C PRO A 36 8.46 10.17 -6.07
N ALA A 37 8.88 11.43 -6.15
CA ALA A 37 10.23 11.82 -5.77
C ALA A 37 10.41 11.76 -4.24
N THR A 38 9.41 12.24 -3.50
CA THR A 38 9.34 12.11 -2.04
C THR A 38 9.35 10.64 -1.60
N LEU A 39 8.59 9.77 -2.26
CA LEU A 39 8.62 8.33 -1.98
C LEU A 39 9.99 7.69 -2.24
N ALA A 40 10.66 8.10 -3.32
CA ALA A 40 11.98 7.58 -3.67
C ALA A 40 13.04 8.01 -2.64
N ASP A 41 12.95 9.24 -2.13
CA ASP A 41 13.81 9.75 -1.06
C ASP A 41 13.66 8.92 0.22
N TRP A 42 12.43 8.71 0.69
CA TRP A 42 12.20 7.88 1.88
C TRP A 42 12.61 6.43 1.68
N ALA A 43 12.39 5.88 0.47
CA ALA A 43 12.79 4.52 0.14
C ALA A 43 14.32 4.32 0.13
N ALA A 44 15.11 5.38 -0.11
CA ALA A 44 16.57 5.31 0.00
C ALA A 44 17.04 5.00 1.44
N GLU A 45 16.23 5.38 2.42
CA GLU A 45 16.44 5.13 3.85
C GLU A 45 15.69 3.89 4.37
N ASP A 46 15.16 3.05 3.46
CA ASP A 46 14.27 1.92 3.78
C ASP A 46 13.08 2.29 4.69
N ALA A 47 12.58 3.51 4.50
CA ALA A 47 11.52 4.10 5.31
C ALA A 47 10.35 4.59 4.44
N CYS A 48 9.24 4.90 5.10
CA CYS A 48 8.09 5.56 4.50
C CYS A 48 7.25 6.21 5.60
N ARG A 49 6.29 7.05 5.21
CA ARG A 49 5.26 7.56 6.13
C ARG A 49 3.96 6.79 5.96
N ALA A 50 3.22 6.66 7.06
CA ALA A 50 1.80 6.30 7.03
C ALA A 50 0.93 7.58 6.80
N PRO A 51 -0.37 7.43 6.46
CA PRO A 51 -1.27 8.56 6.22
C PRO A 51 -1.44 9.54 7.38
N ASP A 52 -1.24 9.07 8.61
CA ASP A 52 -1.20 9.85 9.85
C ASP A 52 0.19 10.47 10.11
N GLU A 53 1.05 10.53 9.09
CA GLU A 53 2.41 11.06 9.11
C GLU A 53 3.42 10.27 9.97
N CYS A 54 3.04 9.13 10.56
CA CYS A 54 3.97 8.28 11.30
C CYS A 54 5.13 7.80 10.42
N TRP A 55 6.35 7.90 10.94
CA TRP A 55 7.56 7.34 10.30
C TRP A 55 7.67 5.85 10.61
N VAL A 56 7.71 5.03 9.57
CA VAL A 56 7.75 3.57 9.67
C VAL A 56 8.74 2.99 8.66
N THR A 57 9.01 1.69 8.75
CA THR A 57 9.74 1.00 7.69
C THR A 57 9.01 1.12 6.35
N ARG A 58 9.76 1.01 5.25
CA ARG A 58 9.23 1.23 3.90
C ARG A 58 7.92 0.48 3.67
N ARG A 59 7.85 -0.80 4.06
CA ARG A 59 6.67 -1.67 3.95
C ARG A 59 6.05 -1.99 5.32
N GLY A 60 6.00 -1.01 6.22
CA GLY A 60 5.59 -1.18 7.61
C GLY A 60 4.13 -0.82 7.91
N VAL A 61 3.77 -1.03 9.18
CA VAL A 61 2.51 -0.60 9.80
C VAL A 61 2.86 0.27 11.01
N CYS A 62 2.20 1.42 11.16
CA CYS A 62 2.44 2.31 12.29
C CYS A 62 1.76 1.80 13.58
N PRO A 63 2.14 2.32 14.76
CA PRO A 63 1.51 1.92 16.03
C PRO A 63 -0.01 2.16 16.10
N HIS A 64 -0.55 3.05 15.26
CA HIS A 64 -1.99 3.30 15.15
C HIS A 64 -2.71 2.31 14.21
N GLY A 65 -1.99 1.35 13.64
CA GLY A 65 -2.54 0.31 12.78
C GLY A 65 -2.76 0.74 11.32
N LEU A 66 -2.11 1.81 10.86
CA LEU A 66 -2.16 2.26 9.47
C LEU A 66 -0.98 1.72 8.67
N ALA A 67 -1.22 1.30 7.44
CA ALA A 67 -0.17 0.88 6.50
C ALA A 67 0.63 2.09 5.99
N SER A 68 1.92 1.89 5.70
CA SER A 68 2.75 2.90 5.04
C SER A 68 2.25 3.22 3.63
N TRP A 69 2.52 4.42 3.11
CA TRP A 69 2.14 4.82 1.74
C TRP A 69 2.65 3.86 0.67
N GLN A 70 3.85 3.28 0.82
CA GLN A 70 4.35 2.28 -0.13
C GLN A 70 3.45 1.04 -0.17
N VAL A 71 3.00 0.53 0.98
CA VAL A 71 2.10 -0.64 1.04
C VAL A 71 0.78 -0.32 0.35
N VAL A 72 0.21 0.85 0.65
CA VAL A 72 -1.06 1.29 0.06
C VAL A 72 -0.95 1.40 -1.47
N LEU A 73 0.11 2.02 -1.97
CA LEU A 73 0.34 2.18 -3.41
C LEU A 73 0.65 0.86 -4.12
N ASP A 74 1.39 -0.04 -3.49
CA ASP A 74 1.64 -1.38 -4.04
C ASP A 74 0.34 -2.20 -4.14
N SER A 75 -0.54 -2.10 -3.12
CA SER A 75 -1.86 -2.74 -3.16
C SER A 75 -2.68 -2.23 -4.35
N LEU A 76 -2.72 -0.90 -4.55
CA LEU A 76 -3.43 -0.31 -5.70
C LEU A 76 -2.83 -0.75 -7.04
N ALA A 77 -1.50 -0.82 -7.16
CA ALA A 77 -0.86 -1.27 -8.38
C ALA A 77 -1.22 -2.72 -8.73
N VAL A 78 -1.32 -3.60 -7.74
CA VAL A 78 -1.79 -4.98 -7.92
C VAL A 78 -3.25 -5.01 -8.37
N GLU A 79 -4.12 -4.20 -7.76
CA GLU A 79 -5.53 -4.10 -8.16
C GLU A 79 -5.72 -3.54 -9.57
N ASP A 80 -4.97 -2.51 -9.94
CA ASP A 80 -5.01 -1.90 -11.28
C ASP A 80 -4.55 -2.91 -12.34
N ALA A 81 -3.45 -3.62 -12.09
CA ALA A 81 -2.97 -4.68 -12.95
C ALA A 81 -4.01 -5.80 -13.13
N ALA A 82 -4.69 -6.20 -12.06
CA ALA A 82 -5.75 -7.21 -12.11
C ALA A 82 -6.97 -6.73 -12.93
N ARG A 83 -7.35 -5.45 -12.82
CA ARG A 83 -8.43 -4.85 -13.63
C ARG A 83 -8.05 -4.72 -15.10
N GLY A 84 -6.81 -4.31 -15.39
CA GLY A 84 -6.28 -4.22 -16.75
C GLY A 84 -6.16 -5.58 -17.43
N ALA A 85 -5.82 -6.64 -16.69
CA ALA A 85 -5.78 -8.01 -17.19
C ALA A 85 -7.18 -8.61 -17.45
N GLY A 86 -8.23 -8.10 -16.79
CA GLY A 86 -9.61 -8.54 -16.98
C GLY A 86 -10.34 -7.91 -18.17
N LEU A 87 -9.81 -6.84 -18.76
CA LEU A 87 -10.40 -6.16 -19.92
C LEU A 87 -9.83 -6.73 -21.24
N GLY A 88 -10.10 -8.00 -21.51
CA GLY A 88 -9.98 -8.56 -22.85
C GLY A 88 -11.37 -8.81 -23.43
N PRO A 89 -11.76 -8.25 -24.61
CA PRO A 89 -12.95 -8.74 -25.29
C PRO A 89 -12.67 -10.16 -25.78
N ALA A 90 -13.24 -11.16 -25.11
CA ALA A 90 -13.43 -12.48 -25.68
C ALA A 90 -14.46 -12.36 -26.81
N ALA A 91 -14.00 -12.02 -28.02
CA ALA A 91 -14.82 -12.14 -29.21
C ALA A 91 -15.16 -13.63 -29.44
N PRO A 92 -16.44 -13.99 -29.70
CA PRO A 92 -16.80 -15.37 -29.94
C PRO A 92 -16.16 -15.85 -31.25
N ARG A 93 -15.42 -16.95 -31.17
CA ARG A 93 -15.00 -17.70 -32.36
C ARG A 93 -16.23 -18.36 -32.99
N VAL A 94 -16.95 -17.62 -33.84
CA VAL A 94 -17.98 -18.20 -34.69
C VAL A 94 -17.27 -18.99 -35.80
N GLY A 95 -17.16 -20.29 -35.60
CA GLY A 95 -16.80 -21.22 -36.66
C GLY A 95 -18.05 -21.65 -37.41
N ARG A 96 -18.10 -21.39 -38.72
CA ARG A 96 -18.45 -22.39 -39.74
C ARG A 96 -18.02 -21.92 -41.12
#